data_AF-A0A9X3JKW7-F1
#
_entry.id   AF-A0A9X3JKW7-F1
#
_cell.length_a   1.000
_cell.length_b   1.000
_cell.length_c   1.000
_cell.angle_alpha   90.00
_cell.angle_beta   90.00
_cell.angle_gamma   90.00
#
_symmetry.space_group_name_H-M   'P 1'
#
loop_
_entity.id
_entity.type
_entity.pdbx_description
1 polymer ?
#
loop_
_entity_poly.entity_id
_entity_poly.type
_entity_poly.pdbx_seq_one_letter_code
_entity_poly.pdbx_strand_id
1 'polypeptide(L)'
;MRGADLSNWAVSWLTIADATSALNEVLPRPLKRGQVGREIPLFVECDFSGLSCPAFDPGIARFVRCRFEDVDVKLDLGTVHAHFEDCVFSGRWEGNFDARPLTSDPAKRAVVRGNDFTGCRDIGLQGGVDRTANTFDPSMHLVLWRGDPNWSRVREIAEEDVHLRNVIGSIEGHGPFDRGQDWDVLNRGLVADELWLRLRRAIGS
;
A
#
# COMPACT_ATOMS: atom_id res chain seq x y z
N MET A 1 20.45 -4.04 -4.69
CA MET A 1 20.89 -3.84 -3.30
C MET A 1 20.53 -5.07 -2.49
N ARG A 2 21.38 -5.45 -1.53
CA ARG A 2 21.02 -6.45 -0.55
C ARG A 2 21.50 -6.05 0.84
N GLY A 3 20.67 -6.20 1.86
CA GLY A 3 21.10 -6.07 3.26
C GLY A 3 21.49 -4.66 3.69
N ALA A 4 21.03 -3.62 2.99
CA ALA A 4 21.36 -2.25 3.37
C ALA A 4 20.48 -1.79 4.52
N ASP A 5 21.09 -1.09 5.49
CA ASP A 5 20.39 -0.41 6.57
C ASP A 5 20.20 1.07 6.18
N LEU A 6 18.94 1.45 6.04
CA LEU A 6 18.47 2.79 5.68
C LEU A 6 17.45 3.26 6.73
N SER A 7 17.55 2.73 7.95
CA SER A 7 16.65 3.04 9.05
C SER A 7 16.79 4.50 9.53
N ASN A 8 15.72 5.02 10.12
CA ASN A 8 15.62 6.35 10.72
C ASN A 8 15.91 7.52 9.77
N TRP A 9 15.74 7.30 8.46
CA TRP A 9 15.87 8.37 7.49
C TRP A 9 14.74 9.37 7.61
N ALA A 10 15.11 10.64 7.77
CA ALA A 10 14.17 11.75 7.74
C ALA A 10 14.51 12.64 6.54
N VAL A 11 13.67 12.62 5.51
CA VAL A 11 13.87 13.37 4.27
C VAL A 11 12.54 13.98 3.82
N SER A 12 12.55 15.24 3.41
CA SER A 12 11.33 15.94 2.98
C SER A 12 10.75 15.41 1.66
N TRP A 13 11.58 14.79 0.83
CA TRP A 13 11.20 14.18 -0.43
C TRP A 13 12.19 13.07 -0.78
N LEU A 14 11.69 11.92 -1.21
CA LEU A 14 12.49 10.80 -1.68
C LEU A 14 11.87 10.15 -2.92
N THR A 15 12.48 10.40 -4.08
CA THR A 15 12.17 9.65 -5.31
C THR A 15 13.27 8.65 -5.62
N ILE A 16 13.01 7.35 -5.60
CA ILE A 16 14.05 6.32 -5.80
C ILE A 16 14.71 6.40 -7.20
N ALA A 17 13.99 6.89 -8.22
CA ALA A 17 14.55 7.13 -9.55
C ALA A 17 15.63 8.22 -9.55
N ASP A 18 15.49 9.25 -8.72
CA ASP A 18 16.37 10.42 -8.65
C ASP A 18 17.31 10.41 -7.43
N ALA A 19 17.04 9.54 -6.45
CA ALA A 19 17.71 9.46 -5.15
C ALA A 19 19.17 9.00 -5.21
N THR A 20 19.79 9.00 -6.38
CA THR A 20 21.23 8.75 -6.52
C THR A 20 22.03 9.60 -5.54
N SER A 21 21.79 10.90 -5.34
CA SER A 21 22.58 11.69 -4.37
C SER A 21 22.41 11.24 -2.91
N ALA A 22 21.18 11.18 -2.39
CA ALA A 22 20.91 10.82 -1.00
C ALA A 22 21.26 9.36 -0.68
N LEU A 23 20.97 8.44 -1.62
CA LEU A 23 21.37 7.04 -1.48
C LEU A 23 22.90 6.92 -1.57
N ASN A 24 23.60 7.61 -2.47
CA ASN A 24 25.05 7.46 -2.64
C ASN A 24 25.88 7.68 -1.36
N GLU A 25 25.39 8.46 -0.39
CA GLU A 25 26.08 8.68 0.88
C GLU A 25 26.08 7.43 1.79
N VAL A 26 25.10 6.56 1.60
CA VAL A 26 24.77 5.46 2.51
C VAL A 26 24.90 4.11 1.80
N LEU A 27 24.92 4.11 0.47
CA LEU A 27 25.09 2.92 -0.32
C LEU A 27 26.57 2.56 -0.51
N PRO A 28 26.94 1.28 -0.40
CA PRO A 28 28.29 0.82 -0.68
C PRO A 28 28.70 1.00 -2.16
N ARG A 29 27.71 1.19 -3.05
CA ARG A 29 27.89 1.53 -4.46
C ARG A 29 26.74 2.42 -4.93
N PRO A 30 27.01 3.45 -5.75
CA PRO A 30 25.97 4.25 -6.36
C PRO A 30 24.95 3.39 -7.11
N LEU A 31 23.66 3.72 -6.99
CA LEU A 31 22.67 3.15 -7.90
C LEU A 31 23.01 3.61 -9.32
N LYS A 32 23.08 2.66 -10.26
CA LYS A 32 23.12 3.04 -11.67
C LYS A 32 21.82 3.78 -11.98
N ARG A 33 21.92 4.96 -12.59
CA ARG A 33 20.74 5.64 -13.16
C ARG A 33 20.05 4.64 -14.08
N GLY A 34 18.80 4.30 -13.77
CA GLY A 34 18.00 3.43 -14.62
C GLY A 34 17.89 4.07 -15.99
N GLN A 35 18.47 3.44 -17.01
CA GLN A 35 18.17 3.84 -18.39
C GLN A 35 16.74 3.42 -18.71
N VAL A 36 16.03 4.28 -19.43
CA VAL A 36 14.71 3.99 -20.00
C VAL A 36 14.81 2.64 -20.73
N GLY A 37 14.17 1.62 -20.17
CA GLY A 37 14.03 0.31 -20.78
C GLY A 37 14.79 -0.87 -20.18
N ARG A 38 15.70 -0.76 -19.19
CA ARG A 38 16.46 -1.98 -18.79
C ARG A 38 16.80 -2.33 -17.34
N GLU A 39 16.70 -1.48 -16.31
CA GLU A 39 16.93 -1.97 -14.93
C GLU A 39 15.97 -1.32 -13.93
N ILE A 40 15.11 -2.14 -13.31
CA ILE A 40 14.30 -1.75 -12.16
C ILE A 40 15.22 -1.76 -10.92
N PRO A 41 15.29 -0.67 -10.12
CA PRO A 41 16.01 -0.68 -8.85
C PRO A 41 15.51 -1.82 -7.98
N LEU A 42 16.41 -2.74 -7.61
CA LEU A 42 16.08 -3.92 -6.80
C LEU A 42 16.68 -3.78 -5.40
N PHE A 43 15.85 -3.88 -4.38
CA PHE A 43 16.19 -3.92 -2.96
C PHE A 43 15.78 -5.27 -2.39
N VAL A 44 16.71 -5.94 -1.71
CA VAL A 44 16.49 -7.27 -1.15
C VAL A 44 16.94 -7.24 0.30
N GLU A 45 16.09 -7.62 1.26
CA GLU A 45 16.48 -7.68 2.68
C GLU A 45 17.05 -6.34 3.19
N CYS A 46 16.54 -5.21 2.68
CA CYS A 46 16.91 -3.89 3.17
C CYS A 46 15.99 -3.43 4.31
N ASP A 47 16.51 -2.59 5.19
CA ASP A 47 15.78 -2.02 6.31
C ASP A 47 15.52 -0.52 6.06
N PHE A 48 14.25 -0.12 6.07
CA PHE A 48 13.78 1.25 5.95
C PHE A 48 12.99 1.68 7.20
N SER A 49 13.17 0.99 8.32
CA SER A 49 12.37 1.23 9.53
C SER A 49 12.62 2.62 10.11
N GLY A 50 11.58 3.28 10.63
CA GLY A 50 11.66 4.66 11.10
C GLY A 50 11.77 5.71 9.99
N LEU A 51 11.57 5.33 8.71
CA LEU A 51 11.54 6.27 7.60
C LEU A 51 10.44 7.32 7.80
N SER A 52 10.81 8.59 7.77
CA SER A 52 9.89 9.73 7.75
C SER A 52 10.05 10.48 6.43
N CYS A 53 9.00 10.45 5.60
CA CYS A 53 9.02 11.09 4.29
C CYS A 53 7.62 11.56 3.84
N PRO A 54 7.34 12.87 3.84
CA PRO A 54 6.03 13.40 3.46
C PRO A 54 5.77 13.42 1.95
N ALA A 55 6.77 13.11 1.13
CA ALA A 55 6.66 12.94 -0.31
C ALA A 55 7.56 11.77 -0.75
N PHE A 56 7.06 10.55 -0.64
CA PHE A 56 7.78 9.35 -1.05
C PHE A 56 7.29 8.86 -2.42
N ASP A 57 8.23 8.63 -3.33
CA ASP A 57 7.98 8.04 -4.64
C ASP A 57 9.02 6.93 -4.93
N PRO A 58 8.68 5.66 -4.72
CA PRO A 58 9.60 4.58 -5.05
C PRO A 58 9.66 4.29 -6.57
N GLY A 59 8.88 4.99 -7.41
CA GLY A 59 8.82 4.77 -8.84
C GLY A 59 8.46 3.33 -9.18
N ILE A 60 9.23 2.73 -10.09
CA ILE A 60 9.07 1.32 -10.51
C ILE A 60 9.96 0.35 -9.74
N ALA A 61 10.51 0.74 -8.59
CA ALA A 61 11.45 -0.08 -7.82
C ALA A 61 10.81 -1.42 -7.37
N ARG A 62 11.67 -2.39 -7.08
CA ARG A 62 11.29 -3.69 -6.51
C ARG A 62 11.94 -3.88 -5.15
N PHE A 63 11.11 -4.18 -4.16
CA PHE A 63 11.48 -4.48 -2.79
C PHE A 63 11.09 -5.92 -2.48
N VAL A 64 12.05 -6.72 -2.02
CA VAL A 64 11.86 -8.14 -1.71
C VAL A 64 12.36 -8.39 -0.29
N ARG A 65 11.49 -8.90 0.60
CA ARG A 65 11.84 -9.15 2.01
C ARG A 65 12.43 -7.93 2.73
N CYS A 66 12.02 -6.73 2.33
CA CYS A 66 12.43 -5.50 2.99
C CYS A 66 11.53 -5.19 4.19
N ARG A 67 12.02 -4.34 5.10
CA ARG A 67 11.28 -3.89 6.28
C ARG A 67 11.00 -2.40 6.19
N PHE A 68 9.77 -2.03 6.49
CA PHE A 68 9.29 -0.66 6.60
C PHE A 68 8.51 -0.54 7.91
N GLU A 69 9.20 -0.75 9.03
CA GLU A 69 8.58 -0.72 10.36
C GLU A 69 8.57 0.70 10.91
N ASP A 70 7.52 1.09 11.63
CA ASP A 70 7.38 2.37 12.33
C ASP A 70 7.64 3.61 11.44
N VAL A 71 7.17 3.56 10.19
CA VAL A 71 7.37 4.68 9.24
C VAL A 71 6.29 5.76 9.38
N ASP A 72 6.59 6.97 8.89
CA ASP A 72 5.61 8.02 8.63
C ASP A 72 5.82 8.53 7.20
N VAL A 73 5.10 7.91 6.27
CA VAL A 73 5.27 8.10 4.84
C VAL A 73 3.98 8.59 4.21
N LYS A 74 4.09 9.59 3.34
CA LYS A 74 3.02 10.01 2.43
C LYS A 74 3.50 9.87 0.99
N LEU A 75 2.71 9.20 0.16
CA LEU A 75 3.03 9.01 -1.25
C LEU A 75 2.80 10.32 -2.03
N ASP A 76 3.79 10.76 -2.80
CA ASP A 76 3.81 12.08 -3.46
C ASP A 76 2.58 12.32 -4.36
N LEU A 77 2.23 11.32 -5.17
CA LEU A 77 1.06 11.36 -6.07
C LEU A 77 -0.15 10.61 -5.49
N GLY A 78 -0.12 10.27 -4.20
CA GLY A 78 -1.14 9.46 -3.52
C GLY A 78 -1.26 8.03 -4.02
N THR A 79 -0.46 7.61 -5.01
CA THR A 79 -0.45 6.26 -5.58
C THR A 79 0.97 5.83 -5.92
N VAL A 80 1.27 4.54 -5.74
CA VAL A 80 2.57 3.94 -6.06
C VAL A 80 2.45 2.71 -6.95
N HIS A 81 3.36 2.59 -7.93
CA HIS A 81 3.46 1.48 -8.89
C HIS A 81 4.77 0.68 -8.74
N ALA A 82 5.22 0.48 -7.49
CA ALA A 82 6.41 -0.31 -7.16
C ALA A 82 6.05 -1.75 -6.80
N HIS A 83 7.01 -2.66 -6.96
CA HIS A 83 6.85 -4.06 -6.55
C HIS A 83 7.24 -4.22 -5.08
N PHE A 84 6.36 -4.82 -4.29
CA PHE A 84 6.58 -5.19 -2.89
C PHE A 84 6.25 -6.67 -2.71
N GLU A 85 7.28 -7.47 -2.45
CA GLU A 85 7.17 -8.92 -2.31
C GLU A 85 7.73 -9.36 -0.97
N ASP A 86 6.91 -10.04 -0.17
CA ASP A 86 7.30 -10.59 1.14
C ASP A 86 7.86 -9.54 2.12
N CYS A 87 7.42 -8.28 2.03
CA CYS A 87 7.89 -7.18 2.88
C CYS A 87 7.04 -7.05 4.16
N VAL A 88 7.60 -6.40 5.18
CA VAL A 88 6.90 -6.06 6.43
C VAL A 88 6.66 -4.56 6.48
N PHE A 89 5.45 -4.15 6.81
CA PHE A 89 5.05 -2.76 6.93
C PHE A 89 4.38 -2.48 8.28
N SER A 90 4.79 -1.40 8.93
CA SER A 90 4.07 -0.82 10.07
C SER A 90 4.22 0.70 10.11
N GLY A 91 3.41 1.35 10.94
CA GLY A 91 3.35 2.81 11.00
C GLY A 91 2.35 3.39 10.00
N ARG A 92 2.55 4.66 9.63
CA ARG A 92 1.63 5.44 8.81
C ARG A 92 2.05 5.44 7.34
N TRP A 93 1.15 5.01 6.47
CA TRP A 93 1.32 5.00 5.02
C TRP A 93 0.16 5.72 4.34
N GLU A 94 0.28 7.03 4.14
CA GLU A 94 -0.75 7.82 3.47
C GLU A 94 -0.63 7.68 1.94
N GLY A 95 -1.49 6.84 1.34
CA GLY A 95 -1.60 6.69 -0.11
C GLY A 95 -2.00 5.26 -0.54
N ASN A 96 -1.99 5.02 -1.85
CA ASN A 96 -2.48 3.78 -2.44
C ASN A 96 -1.37 2.96 -3.12
N PHE A 97 -1.26 1.69 -2.76
CA PHE A 97 -0.50 0.71 -3.53
C PHE A 97 -1.36 0.25 -4.71
N ASP A 98 -0.88 0.45 -5.94
CA ASP A 98 -1.67 0.21 -7.14
C ASP A 98 -1.00 -0.79 -8.08
N ALA A 99 -1.66 -1.94 -8.24
CA ALA A 99 -1.25 -3.01 -9.13
C ALA A 99 -1.89 -2.94 -10.52
N ARG A 100 -2.54 -1.83 -10.91
CA ARG A 100 -3.03 -1.64 -12.28
C ARG A 100 -1.86 -1.67 -13.27
N PRO A 101 -2.04 -2.33 -14.43
CA PRO A 101 -1.11 -2.15 -15.54
C PRO A 101 -1.07 -0.67 -15.94
N LEU A 102 0.14 -0.12 -16.07
CA LEU A 102 0.30 1.22 -16.63
C LEU A 102 -0.05 1.18 -18.11
N THR A 103 -0.86 2.12 -18.60
CA THR A 103 -1.20 2.24 -20.03
C THR A 103 0.04 2.43 -20.90
N SER A 104 1.07 3.08 -20.37
CA SER A 104 2.37 3.27 -21.04
C SER A 104 3.24 2.01 -21.07
N ASP A 105 3.00 1.03 -20.19
CA ASP A 105 3.73 -0.24 -20.16
C ASP A 105 2.87 -1.37 -19.53
N PRO A 106 1.93 -1.95 -20.30
CA PRO A 106 0.98 -2.94 -19.77
C PRO A 106 1.64 -4.23 -19.28
N ALA A 107 2.88 -4.49 -19.71
CA ALA A 107 3.67 -5.65 -19.29
C ALA A 107 4.28 -5.47 -17.89
N LYS A 108 4.38 -4.24 -17.38
CA LYS A 108 4.94 -3.92 -16.06
C LYS A 108 3.86 -3.69 -15.02
N ARG A 109 3.13 -4.77 -14.71
CA ARG A 109 2.22 -4.78 -13.56
C ARG A 109 3.03 -4.75 -12.26
N ALA A 110 2.78 -3.76 -11.40
CA ALA A 110 3.31 -3.78 -10.04
C ALA A 110 2.81 -5.04 -9.32
N VAL A 111 3.67 -5.63 -8.50
CA VAL A 111 3.37 -6.86 -7.76
C VAL A 111 3.38 -6.53 -6.29
N VAL A 112 2.25 -6.70 -5.61
CA VAL A 112 2.10 -6.48 -4.16
C VAL A 112 1.56 -7.76 -3.56
N ARG A 113 2.45 -8.63 -3.07
CA ARG A 113 2.11 -9.97 -2.58
C ARG A 113 3.02 -10.42 -1.44
N GLY A 114 2.53 -11.31 -0.59
CA GLY A 114 3.27 -11.88 0.53
C GLY A 114 3.55 -10.88 1.65
N ASN A 115 3.01 -9.67 1.57
CA ASN A 115 3.38 -8.61 2.51
C ASN A 115 2.58 -8.73 3.81
N ASP A 116 3.22 -8.30 4.90
CA ASP A 116 2.60 -8.13 6.21
C ASP A 116 2.28 -6.65 6.44
N PHE A 117 1.00 -6.31 6.48
CA PHE A 117 0.48 -4.97 6.79
C PHE A 117 -0.14 -4.90 8.19
N THR A 118 0.12 -5.86 9.07
CA THR A 118 -0.51 -5.94 10.39
C THR A 118 -0.30 -4.68 11.22
N GLY A 119 0.81 -3.96 11.09
CA GLY A 119 1.09 -2.73 11.83
C GLY A 119 0.75 -1.44 11.09
N CYS A 120 0.13 -1.50 9.91
CA CYS A 120 -0.13 -0.32 9.09
C CYS A 120 -1.40 0.44 9.46
N ARG A 121 -1.40 1.73 9.13
CA ARG A 121 -2.59 2.59 9.09
C ARG A 121 -2.54 3.51 7.88
N ASP A 122 -3.71 4.00 7.49
CA ASP A 122 -3.95 4.92 6.36
C ASP A 122 -3.61 4.35 4.97
N ILE A 123 -3.31 3.05 4.91
CA ILE A 123 -2.97 2.34 3.68
C ILE A 123 -4.20 2.15 2.79
N GLY A 124 -4.06 2.46 1.51
CA GLY A 124 -4.95 2.06 0.43
C GLY A 124 -4.34 0.97 -0.46
N LEU A 125 -5.17 0.04 -0.92
CA LEU A 125 -4.78 -1.00 -1.87
C LEU A 125 -5.78 -0.98 -3.04
N GLN A 126 -5.28 -0.96 -4.27
CA GLN A 126 -6.13 -0.89 -5.46
C GLN A 126 -5.49 -1.57 -6.68
N GLY A 127 -6.26 -1.70 -7.75
CA GLY A 127 -5.73 -2.15 -9.03
C GLY A 127 -5.43 -3.64 -9.12
N GLY A 128 -6.15 -4.43 -8.33
CA GLY A 128 -6.05 -5.88 -8.35
C GLY A 128 -4.83 -6.39 -7.60
N VAL A 129 -4.40 -5.68 -6.55
CA VAL A 129 -3.60 -6.28 -5.47
C VAL A 129 -4.34 -7.54 -5.01
N ASP A 130 -3.61 -8.63 -4.80
CA ASP A 130 -4.21 -9.88 -4.34
C ASP A 130 -4.46 -9.81 -2.83
N ARG A 131 -5.74 -9.69 -2.46
CA ARG A 131 -6.22 -9.68 -1.08
C ARG A 131 -5.73 -10.86 -0.26
N THR A 132 -5.67 -12.04 -0.87
CA THR A 132 -5.38 -13.31 -0.18
C THR A 132 -3.88 -13.55 -0.01
N ALA A 133 -3.07 -12.82 -0.78
CA ALA A 133 -1.62 -12.93 -0.70
C ALA A 133 -1.00 -12.02 0.37
N ASN A 134 -1.77 -11.14 1.03
CA ASN A 134 -1.25 -10.18 2.00
C ASN A 134 -1.93 -10.38 3.37
N THR A 135 -1.22 -10.05 4.44
CA THR A 135 -1.68 -10.23 5.82
C THR A 135 -2.08 -8.88 6.42
N PHE A 136 -3.18 -8.86 7.16
CA PHE A 136 -3.73 -7.66 7.82
C PHE A 136 -4.08 -7.98 9.27
N ASP A 137 -3.93 -6.99 10.16
CA ASP A 137 -4.39 -7.14 11.55
C ASP A 137 -5.91 -6.95 11.65
N PRO A 138 -6.70 -7.97 12.03
CA PRO A 138 -8.16 -7.85 12.17
C PRO A 138 -8.60 -6.90 13.31
N SER A 139 -7.68 -6.48 14.18
CA SER A 139 -7.95 -5.45 15.19
C SER A 139 -7.98 -4.04 14.59
N MET A 140 -7.17 -3.80 13.54
CA MET A 140 -7.01 -2.51 12.88
C MET A 140 -7.64 -2.43 11.49
N HIS A 141 -7.86 -3.57 10.83
CA HIS A 141 -8.28 -3.66 9.45
C HIS A 141 -9.55 -4.50 9.31
N LEU A 142 -10.47 -4.03 8.48
CA LEU A 142 -11.54 -4.85 7.94
C LEU A 142 -11.41 -4.94 6.44
N VAL A 143 -11.23 -6.17 5.98
CA VAL A 143 -11.20 -6.47 4.56
C VAL A 143 -12.64 -6.60 4.07
N LEU A 144 -13.11 -5.58 3.36
CA LEU A 144 -14.44 -5.57 2.75
C LEU A 144 -14.34 -6.24 1.38
N TRP A 145 -15.20 -7.19 1.07
CA TRP A 145 -15.19 -7.92 -0.20
C TRP A 145 -16.60 -8.16 -0.71
N ARG A 146 -16.84 -7.83 -1.98
CA ARG A 146 -18.15 -7.98 -2.61
C ARG A 146 -18.66 -9.41 -2.64
N GLY A 147 -17.76 -10.39 -2.67
CA GLY A 147 -18.10 -11.82 -2.64
C GLY A 147 -18.41 -12.38 -1.25
N ASP A 148 -18.39 -11.56 -0.20
CA ASP A 148 -18.73 -11.98 1.17
C ASP A 148 -20.21 -12.42 1.26
N PRO A 149 -20.53 -13.56 1.91
CA PRO A 149 -21.92 -14.01 2.06
C PRO A 149 -22.86 -12.99 2.72
N ASN A 150 -22.31 -12.09 3.55
CA ASN A 150 -23.03 -11.05 4.27
C ASN A 150 -22.91 -9.67 3.59
N TRP A 151 -22.50 -9.61 2.31
CA TRP A 151 -22.30 -8.34 1.60
C TRP A 151 -23.53 -7.42 1.63
N SER A 152 -24.73 -7.97 1.49
CA SER A 152 -25.98 -7.19 1.58
C SER A 152 -26.12 -6.46 2.93
N ARG A 153 -25.68 -7.09 4.03
CA ARG A 153 -25.70 -6.48 5.36
C ARG A 153 -24.61 -5.41 5.49
N VAL A 154 -23.43 -5.64 4.93
CA VAL A 154 -22.35 -4.65 4.87
C VAL A 154 -22.82 -3.39 4.14
N ARG A 155 -23.50 -3.54 2.99
CA ARG A 155 -24.10 -2.43 2.25
C ARG A 155 -25.11 -1.64 3.06
N GLU A 156 -26.03 -2.32 3.74
CA GLU A 156 -27.04 -1.67 4.58
C GLU A 156 -26.39 -0.83 5.68
N ILE A 157 -25.37 -1.40 6.35
CA ILE A 157 -24.59 -0.68 7.37
C ILE A 157 -23.88 0.54 6.75
N ALA A 158 -23.40 0.41 5.51
CA ALA A 158 -22.69 1.47 4.82
C ALA A 158 -23.53 2.73 4.60
N GLU A 159 -24.83 2.60 4.35
CA GLU A 159 -25.72 3.74 4.07
C GLU A 159 -25.73 4.82 5.16
N GLU A 160 -25.36 4.45 6.38
CA GLU A 160 -25.33 5.33 7.55
C GLU A 160 -24.09 6.25 7.57
N ASP A 161 -23.07 5.98 6.76
CA ASP A 161 -21.82 6.71 6.74
C ASP A 161 -21.39 7.12 5.32
N VAL A 162 -21.00 8.38 5.14
CA VAL A 162 -20.62 8.93 3.82
C VAL A 162 -19.35 8.29 3.30
N HIS A 163 -18.34 8.10 4.16
CA HIS A 163 -17.06 7.53 3.75
C HIS A 163 -17.24 6.06 3.34
N LEU A 164 -17.98 5.30 4.14
CA LEU A 164 -18.24 3.89 3.89
C LEU A 164 -19.08 3.69 2.63
N ARG A 165 -20.11 4.51 2.37
CA ARG A 165 -20.83 4.51 1.07
C ARG A 165 -19.90 4.70 -0.11
N ASN A 166 -18.91 5.61 0.00
CA ASN A 166 -17.95 5.82 -1.08
C ASN A 166 -17.04 4.60 -1.28
N VAL A 167 -16.60 3.96 -0.19
CA VAL A 167 -15.80 2.73 -0.24
C VAL A 167 -16.59 1.59 -0.90
N ILE A 168 -17.84 1.36 -0.47
CA ILE A 168 -18.71 0.33 -1.04
C ILE A 168 -19.03 0.64 -2.51
N GLY A 169 -19.36 1.89 -2.83
CA GLY A 169 -19.59 2.32 -4.22
C GLY A 169 -18.38 2.01 -5.10
N SER A 170 -17.17 2.32 -4.63
CA SER A 170 -15.93 2.00 -5.34
C SER A 170 -15.73 0.49 -5.55
N ILE A 171 -15.97 -0.33 -4.52
CA ILE A 171 -15.95 -1.81 -4.63
C ILE A 171 -16.96 -2.33 -5.65
N GLU A 172 -18.12 -1.67 -5.77
CA GLU A 172 -19.17 -2.06 -6.71
C GLU A 172 -18.93 -1.56 -8.15
N GLY A 173 -17.87 -0.78 -8.37
CA GLY A 173 -17.53 -0.17 -9.66
C GLY A 173 -18.34 1.11 -9.94
N HIS A 174 -18.83 1.78 -8.89
CA HIS A 174 -19.56 3.03 -8.97
C HIS A 174 -18.68 4.23 -8.55
N GLY A 175 -18.94 5.38 -9.19
CA GLY A 175 -18.29 6.65 -8.87
C GLY A 175 -17.03 6.95 -9.69
N PRO A 176 -16.41 8.13 -9.48
CA PRO A 176 -15.22 8.55 -10.23
C PRO A 176 -13.94 7.80 -9.82
N PHE A 177 -14.01 6.98 -8.77
CA PHE A 177 -12.88 6.28 -8.16
C PHE A 177 -13.01 4.76 -8.34
N ASP A 178 -13.22 4.31 -9.58
CA ASP A 178 -13.11 2.90 -9.90
C ASP A 178 -11.69 2.41 -9.54
N ARG A 179 -11.63 1.53 -8.53
CA ARG A 179 -10.38 0.92 -8.05
C ARG A 179 -9.97 -0.28 -8.88
N GLY A 180 -10.83 -0.73 -9.81
CA GLY A 180 -10.57 -1.90 -10.65
C GLY A 180 -10.47 -3.21 -9.84
N GLN A 181 -11.13 -3.28 -8.68
CA GLN A 181 -11.19 -4.47 -7.83
C GLN A 181 -12.47 -4.50 -6.99
N ASP A 182 -12.84 -5.70 -6.53
CA ASP A 182 -14.09 -6.01 -5.83
C ASP A 182 -13.92 -6.05 -4.30
N TRP A 183 -12.88 -5.43 -3.77
CA TRP A 183 -12.54 -5.44 -2.35
C TRP A 183 -11.76 -4.19 -1.92
N ASP A 184 -11.73 -3.89 -0.62
CA ASP A 184 -10.93 -2.82 -0.02
C ASP A 184 -10.54 -3.16 1.42
N VAL A 185 -9.57 -2.41 1.98
CA VAL A 185 -9.21 -2.47 3.40
C VAL A 185 -9.71 -1.21 4.09
N LEU A 186 -10.70 -1.38 4.96
CA LEU A 186 -11.16 -0.32 5.85
C LEU A 186 -10.26 -0.27 7.08
N ASN A 187 -9.62 0.88 7.29
CA ASN A 187 -8.82 1.15 8.48
C ASN A 187 -9.74 1.53 9.66
N ARG A 188 -9.45 1.00 10.85
CA ARG A 188 -10.21 1.25 12.09
C ARG A 188 -10.41 2.73 12.40
N GLY A 189 -9.39 3.55 12.14
CA GLY A 189 -9.41 4.98 12.42
C GLY A 189 -10.32 5.81 11.51
N LEU A 190 -10.84 5.22 10.42
CA LEU A 190 -11.67 5.93 9.43
C LEU A 190 -13.17 5.85 9.73
N VAL A 191 -13.59 5.09 10.73
CA VAL A 191 -15.00 4.92 11.10
C VAL A 191 -15.22 4.93 12.60
N ALA A 192 -16.41 5.32 13.03
CA ALA A 192 -16.81 5.31 14.43
C ALA A 192 -16.82 3.88 15.01
N ASP A 193 -16.54 3.78 16.31
CA ASP A 193 -16.43 2.52 17.06
C ASP A 193 -17.66 1.61 16.93
N GLU A 194 -18.85 2.20 17.04
CA GLU A 194 -20.10 1.46 16.91
C GLU A 194 -20.26 0.87 15.50
N LEU A 195 -19.94 1.66 14.48
CA LEU A 195 -20.01 1.23 13.08
C LEU A 195 -19.01 0.10 12.80
N TRP A 196 -17.78 0.23 13.31
CA TRP A 196 -16.76 -0.80 13.22
C TRP A 196 -17.21 -2.14 13.83
N LEU A 197 -17.78 -2.11 15.03
CA LEU A 197 -18.26 -3.32 15.71
C LEU A 197 -19.39 -4.00 14.92
N ARG A 198 -20.30 -3.21 14.32
CA ARG A 198 -21.38 -3.74 13.49
C ARG A 198 -20.86 -4.39 12.22
N LEU A 199 -19.90 -3.76 11.54
CA LEU A 199 -19.24 -4.33 10.36
C LEU A 199 -18.51 -5.64 10.70
N ARG A 200 -17.76 -5.67 11.82
CA ARG A 200 -17.08 -6.88 12.30
C ARG A 200 -18.02 -8.04 12.53
N ARG A 201 -19.17 -7.78 13.16
CA ARG A 201 -20.18 -8.82 13.37
C ARG A 201 -20.77 -9.30 12.05
N ALA A 202 -21.01 -8.39 11.10
CA ALA A 202 -21.55 -8.76 9.79
C ALA A 202 -20.60 -9.66 8.99
N ILE A 203 -19.30 -9.38 9.00
CA ILE A 203 -18.30 -10.13 8.21
C ILE A 203 -17.84 -11.42 8.92
N GLY A 204 -17.84 -11.44 10.25
CA GLY A 204 -17.41 -12.60 11.05
C GLY A 204 -18.49 -13.65 11.34
N SER A 205 -19.70 -13.49 10.79
CA SER A 205 -20.83 -14.43 10.93
C SER A 205 -20.92 -15.38 9.74
#